data_AF-A0A958URF8-F1
#
_entry.id   AF-A0A958URF8-F1
#
_cell.length_a   1.000
_cell.length_b   1.000
_cell.length_c   1.000
_cell.angle_alpha   90.00
_cell.angle_beta   90.00
_cell.angle_gamma   90.00
#
_symmetry.space_group_name_H-M   'P 1'
#
loop_
_entity.id
_entity.type
_entity.pdbx_description
1 polymer ?
#
loop_
_entity_poly.entity_id
_entity_poly.type
_entity_poly.pdbx_seq_one_letter_code
_entity_poly.pdbx_strand_id
1 'polypeptide(L)'
;ATCGSNNTEIGCLDFVYPITFFTYNADQQQTGNITITNDLELFSFLQGLGPNDFISLDFPISVILADGSTVEVNSNQQLQNLILDCVANTNTDPIDISQFEEDLTTGVWYVEYFFDDYDETDNYAGYEFSFALDGTARAVKSGTNVPGTWALVDDFKLDLFFGTNSPFDELDEDWEILEATAEIIKLKHISGSDGSTDYLTLGRNPNTGGNNTELNLFIENLSTGSWFVNLLEENGTDHTANFNEYEFTFLRNGDAVAVGSNNTINGFWTAEIDSGSLDFILNFETGTNGNFAELNDDWDVLEATQTSIRLSDVSGGGGTDLLTFGREPNGGGGGSPDPQELRDILQSGTWYVEKYLDDGDDETSDYAGYDFTFYSNQTILATNGSENVDGIWIVTVTGQELNFEFDMDSPINGADNDEYKALQYSPTSVTFITRNSQGEIEDTLIFKKN
;
A
#
# COMPACT_ATOMS: atom_id res chain seq x y z
N ALA A 1 -3.20 -27.46 15.96
CA ALA A 1 -2.19 -27.19 17.02
C ALA A 1 -2.28 -28.28 18.09
N THR A 2 -1.18 -28.92 18.48
CA THR A 2 -1.18 -29.79 19.66
C THR A 2 -0.93 -28.95 20.90
N CYS A 3 -1.96 -28.68 21.70
CA CYS A 3 -1.81 -28.05 23.01
C CYS A 3 -1.05 -29.01 23.95
N GLY A 4 0.24 -28.77 24.14
CA GLY A 4 1.07 -29.47 25.13
C GLY A 4 0.70 -29.03 26.56
N SER A 5 1.07 -29.83 27.55
CA SER A 5 0.78 -29.62 28.98
C SER A 5 1.46 -28.40 29.64
N ASN A 6 2.04 -27.51 28.84
CA ASN A 6 2.73 -26.29 29.26
C ASN A 6 2.05 -25.01 28.73
N ASN A 7 0.88 -25.10 28.08
CA ASN A 7 0.21 -23.91 27.55
C ASN A 7 -0.56 -23.19 28.66
N THR A 8 -0.04 -22.03 29.06
CA THR A 8 -0.72 -21.07 29.93
C THR A 8 -1.90 -20.45 29.19
N GLU A 9 -3.02 -20.27 29.87
CA GLU A 9 -4.22 -19.60 29.35
C GLU A 9 -3.93 -18.11 29.09
N ILE A 10 -4.40 -17.57 27.96
CA ILE A 10 -4.35 -16.13 27.66
C ILE A 10 -5.51 -15.47 28.42
N GLY A 11 -5.23 -14.88 29.58
CA GLY A 11 -6.26 -14.40 30.52
C GLY A 11 -6.62 -12.90 30.44
N CYS A 12 -6.02 -12.13 29.52
CA CYS A 12 -6.24 -10.68 29.38
C CYS A 12 -7.24 -10.28 28.30
N LEU A 13 -7.74 -11.24 27.54
CA LEU A 13 -8.65 -10.99 26.44
C LEU A 13 -9.69 -12.10 26.42
N ASP A 14 -10.96 -11.71 26.35
CA ASP A 14 -12.10 -12.62 26.28
C ASP A 14 -12.98 -12.27 25.07
N PHE A 15 -13.46 -13.28 24.33
CA PHE A 15 -14.32 -13.04 23.17
C PHE A 15 -15.75 -12.72 23.60
N VAL A 16 -16.33 -11.69 23.00
CA VAL A 16 -17.77 -11.44 23.13
C VAL A 16 -18.50 -12.30 22.12
N TYR A 17 -19.09 -13.39 22.60
CA TYR A 17 -19.92 -14.26 21.78
C TYR A 17 -21.30 -13.66 21.49
N PRO A 18 -21.94 -14.03 20.36
CA PRO A 18 -21.48 -15.03 19.37
C PRO A 18 -20.46 -14.47 18.36
N ILE A 19 -19.57 -15.34 17.88
CA ILE A 19 -18.66 -15.08 16.76
C ILE A 19 -18.93 -16.06 15.62
N THR A 20 -18.73 -15.64 14.37
CA THR A 20 -18.97 -16.49 13.19
C THR A 20 -17.66 -16.72 12.44
N PHE A 21 -17.50 -17.94 11.92
CA PHE A 21 -16.40 -18.31 11.02
C PHE A 21 -16.97 -18.70 9.66
N PHE A 22 -16.32 -18.26 8.58
CA PHE A 22 -16.45 -18.86 7.26
C PHE A 22 -15.52 -20.06 7.14
N THR A 23 -15.93 -21.08 6.39
CA THR A 23 -15.16 -22.31 6.13
C THR A 23 -14.84 -22.41 4.65
N TYR A 24 -13.67 -22.94 4.31
CA TYR A 24 -13.21 -23.09 2.93
C TYR A 24 -12.55 -24.46 2.71
N ASN A 25 -12.55 -24.90 1.44
CA ASN A 25 -11.82 -26.11 1.02
C ASN A 25 -10.37 -25.77 0.58
N ALA A 26 -9.60 -26.78 0.16
CA ALA A 26 -8.21 -26.62 -0.27
C ALA A 26 -8.02 -25.82 -1.56
N ASP A 27 -9.11 -25.57 -2.30
CA ASP A 27 -9.14 -24.70 -3.48
C ASP A 27 -9.64 -23.29 -3.11
N GLN A 28 -9.61 -22.94 -1.81
CA GLN A 28 -10.02 -21.65 -1.24
C GLN A 28 -11.49 -21.24 -1.50
N GLN A 29 -12.35 -22.18 -1.88
CA GLN A 29 -13.78 -21.91 -2.08
C GLN A 29 -14.56 -22.00 -0.77
N GLN A 30 -15.40 -21.00 -0.50
CA GLN A 30 -16.22 -20.97 0.71
C GLN A 30 -17.23 -22.13 0.72
N THR A 31 -17.14 -23.00 1.72
CA THR A 31 -18.00 -24.16 1.90
C THR A 31 -19.19 -23.92 2.84
N GLY A 32 -19.17 -22.84 3.63
CA GLY A 32 -20.23 -22.50 4.58
C GLY A 32 -19.80 -21.54 5.68
N ASN A 33 -20.62 -21.41 6.73
CA ASN A 33 -20.30 -20.68 7.95
C ASN A 33 -20.71 -21.44 9.22
N ILE A 34 -20.07 -21.10 10.35
CA ILE A 34 -20.30 -21.70 11.67
C ILE A 34 -20.34 -20.57 12.70
N THR A 35 -21.41 -20.50 13.49
CA THR A 35 -21.52 -19.56 14.61
C THR A 35 -21.18 -20.27 15.93
N ILE A 36 -20.27 -19.68 16.69
CA ILE A 36 -19.76 -20.15 17.98
C ILE A 36 -20.34 -19.27 19.09
N THR A 37 -20.82 -19.87 20.17
CA THR A 37 -21.53 -19.13 21.23
C THR A 37 -20.83 -19.11 22.59
N ASN A 38 -19.72 -19.84 22.75
CA ASN A 38 -18.92 -19.90 23.97
C ASN A 38 -17.52 -20.51 23.71
N ASP A 39 -16.61 -20.38 24.69
CA ASP A 39 -15.22 -20.86 24.58
C ASP A 39 -15.11 -22.36 24.37
N LEU A 40 -16.01 -23.15 24.96
CA LEU A 40 -15.99 -24.59 24.79
C LEU A 40 -16.30 -25.00 23.35
N GLU A 41 -17.25 -24.30 22.71
CA GLU A 41 -17.56 -24.47 21.29
C GLU A 41 -16.40 -24.00 20.41
N LEU A 42 -15.78 -22.86 20.73
CA LEU A 42 -14.61 -22.35 20.00
C LEU A 42 -13.46 -23.35 20.05
N PHE A 43 -13.11 -23.80 21.25
CA PHE A 43 -12.05 -24.79 21.45
C PHE A 43 -12.34 -26.10 20.70
N SER A 44 -13.57 -26.59 20.78
CA SER A 44 -13.98 -27.82 20.10
C SER A 44 -13.93 -27.70 18.58
N PHE A 45 -14.31 -26.53 18.06
CA PHE A 45 -14.24 -26.20 16.64
C PHE A 45 -12.79 -26.17 16.15
N LEU A 46 -11.92 -25.40 16.81
CA LEU A 46 -10.51 -25.27 16.44
C LEU A 46 -9.74 -26.61 16.55
N GLN A 47 -10.06 -27.43 17.55
CA GLN A 47 -9.47 -28.77 17.69
C GLN A 47 -9.98 -29.78 16.64
N GLY A 48 -11.14 -29.50 16.04
CA GLY A 48 -11.74 -30.33 15.01
C GLY A 48 -11.15 -30.12 13.61
N LEU A 49 -10.35 -29.05 13.41
CA LEU A 49 -9.78 -28.71 12.11
C LEU A 49 -8.69 -29.70 11.70
N GLY A 50 -8.86 -30.28 10.51
CA GLY A 50 -7.86 -31.06 9.80
C GLY A 50 -6.86 -30.19 9.03
N PRO A 51 -5.81 -30.80 8.45
CA PRO A 51 -4.75 -30.07 7.72
C PRO A 51 -5.22 -29.38 6.43
N ASN A 52 -6.44 -29.65 5.97
CA ASN A 52 -7.03 -29.07 4.75
C ASN A 52 -8.32 -28.28 5.04
N ASP A 53 -8.60 -27.99 6.32
CA ASP A 53 -9.75 -27.18 6.72
C ASP A 53 -9.27 -25.74 6.91
N PHE A 54 -9.77 -24.84 6.08
CA PHE A 54 -9.44 -23.42 6.10
C PHE A 54 -10.61 -22.63 6.68
N ILE A 55 -10.32 -21.64 7.52
CA ILE A 55 -11.35 -20.84 8.21
C ILE A 55 -10.97 -19.37 8.19
N SER A 56 -11.98 -18.50 8.16
CA SER A 56 -11.82 -17.06 8.40
C SER A 56 -12.82 -16.60 9.45
N LEU A 57 -12.43 -15.68 10.31
CA LEU A 57 -13.38 -14.96 11.15
C LEU A 57 -14.25 -14.04 10.29
N ASP A 58 -15.53 -13.96 10.64
CA ASP A 58 -16.48 -12.98 10.13
C ASP A 58 -16.39 -11.73 11.02
N PHE A 59 -15.60 -10.76 10.58
CA PHE A 59 -15.43 -9.48 11.27
C PHE A 59 -16.59 -8.51 10.94
N PRO A 60 -16.90 -7.55 11.83
CA PRO A 60 -16.24 -7.30 13.11
C PRO A 60 -16.65 -8.27 14.22
N ILE A 61 -15.73 -8.50 15.16
CA ILE A 61 -15.99 -9.16 16.43
C ILE A 61 -15.71 -8.20 17.58
N SER A 62 -16.19 -8.52 18.78
CA SER A 62 -15.85 -7.75 19.98
C SER A 62 -15.06 -8.60 20.97
N VAL A 63 -14.12 -7.98 21.66
CA VAL A 63 -13.33 -8.58 22.72
C VAL A 63 -13.39 -7.72 23.98
N ILE A 64 -13.30 -8.35 25.15
CA ILE A 64 -13.18 -7.68 26.46
C ILE A 64 -11.72 -7.77 26.90
N LEU A 65 -11.13 -6.62 27.24
CA LEU A 65 -9.75 -6.55 27.73
C LEU A 65 -9.67 -6.72 29.26
N ALA A 66 -8.46 -6.88 29.79
CA ALA A 66 -8.20 -7.08 31.22
C ALA A 66 -8.72 -5.95 32.13
N ASP A 67 -8.81 -4.72 31.61
CA ASP A 67 -9.37 -3.56 32.31
C ASP A 67 -10.92 -3.51 32.29
N GLY A 68 -11.55 -4.46 31.60
CA GLY A 68 -13.00 -4.57 31.42
C GLY A 68 -13.56 -3.72 30.28
N SER A 69 -12.72 -3.01 29.51
CA SER A 69 -13.15 -2.31 28.32
C SER A 69 -13.51 -3.29 27.19
N THR A 70 -14.37 -2.86 26.28
CA THR A 70 -14.75 -3.64 25.09
C THR A 70 -14.18 -2.97 23.86
N VAL A 71 -13.48 -3.74 23.03
CA VAL A 71 -12.88 -3.29 21.77
C VAL A 71 -13.54 -4.02 20.61
N GLU A 72 -13.89 -3.27 19.57
CA GLU A 72 -14.34 -3.81 18.28
C GLU A 72 -13.10 -4.12 17.42
N VAL A 73 -13.06 -5.33 16.88
CA VAL A 73 -11.94 -5.89 16.13
C VAL A 73 -12.42 -6.15 14.71
N ASN A 74 -11.76 -5.55 13.72
CA ASN A 74 -12.19 -5.53 12.32
C ASN A 74 -11.33 -6.41 11.41
N SER A 75 -10.19 -6.92 11.89
CA SER A 75 -9.28 -7.75 11.09
C SER A 75 -8.49 -8.76 11.92
N ASN A 76 -7.92 -9.77 11.24
CA ASN A 76 -7.01 -10.73 11.86
C ASN A 76 -5.78 -10.02 12.45
N GLN A 77 -5.25 -8.99 11.79
CA GLN A 77 -4.11 -8.22 12.29
C GLN A 77 -4.48 -7.47 13.57
N GLN A 78 -5.64 -6.82 13.62
CA GLN A 78 -6.08 -6.13 14.84
C GLN A 78 -6.31 -7.14 15.97
N LEU A 79 -6.87 -8.33 15.68
CA LEU A 79 -7.01 -9.39 16.68
C LEU A 79 -5.65 -9.92 17.14
N GLN A 80 -4.72 -10.14 16.21
CA GLN A 80 -3.36 -10.60 16.51
C GLN A 80 -2.61 -9.56 17.33
N ASN A 81 -2.65 -8.27 16.98
CA ASN A 81 -2.07 -7.18 17.75
C ASN A 81 -2.67 -7.15 19.16
N LEU A 82 -4.00 -7.21 19.30
CA LEU A 82 -4.63 -7.25 20.61
C LEU A 82 -4.24 -8.49 21.42
N ILE A 83 -4.06 -9.65 20.80
CA ILE A 83 -3.57 -10.87 21.45
C ILE A 83 -2.09 -10.74 21.81
N LEU A 84 -1.26 -10.16 20.94
CA LEU A 84 0.16 -9.91 21.19
C LEU A 84 0.35 -8.90 22.30
N ASP A 85 -0.35 -7.76 22.26
CA ASP A 85 -0.41 -6.77 23.33
C ASP A 85 -0.90 -7.42 24.62
N CYS A 86 -1.94 -8.24 24.56
CA CYS A 86 -2.46 -8.99 25.70
C CYS A 86 -1.39 -9.94 26.25
N VAL A 87 -0.70 -10.74 25.44
CA VAL A 87 0.34 -11.67 25.89
C VAL A 87 1.58 -10.92 26.40
N ALA A 88 1.99 -9.83 25.74
CA ALA A 88 3.04 -8.93 26.18
C ALA A 88 2.69 -8.28 27.54
N ASN A 89 1.40 -7.92 27.74
CA ASN A 89 0.88 -7.29 28.96
C ASN A 89 0.32 -8.28 30.02
N THR A 90 0.25 -9.59 29.74
CA THR A 90 -0.06 -10.66 30.73
C THR A 90 1.09 -11.53 31.10
N ASN A 91 2.24 -11.20 30.57
CA ASN A 91 3.48 -11.62 31.14
C ASN A 91 3.56 -10.99 32.55
N THR A 92 3.07 -11.78 33.51
CA THR A 92 3.46 -11.64 34.92
C THR A 92 4.92 -12.06 35.12
N ASP A 93 5.62 -12.47 34.06
CA ASP A 93 7.01 -12.07 33.89
C ASP A 93 7.04 -10.76 33.11
N PRO A 94 7.14 -9.58 33.78
CA PRO A 94 7.72 -8.41 33.09
C PRO A 94 8.96 -8.88 32.32
N ILE A 95 9.29 -8.24 31.19
CA ILE A 95 10.67 -8.29 30.71
C ILE A 95 11.53 -8.11 31.96
N ASP A 96 12.23 -9.16 32.38
CA ASP A 96 13.05 -9.06 33.59
C ASP A 96 14.09 -8.04 33.19
N ILE A 97 13.94 -6.82 33.72
CA ILE A 97 14.78 -5.68 33.35
C ILE A 97 16.23 -6.10 33.52
N SER A 98 16.53 -6.89 34.56
CA SER A 98 17.86 -7.43 34.80
C SER A 98 18.31 -8.37 33.67
N GLN A 99 17.42 -9.23 33.17
CA GLN A 99 17.72 -10.14 32.05
C GLN A 99 17.85 -9.39 30.72
N PHE A 100 16.99 -8.40 30.45
CA PHE A 100 17.11 -7.58 29.25
C PHE A 100 18.40 -6.76 29.26
N GLU A 101 18.71 -6.10 30.37
CA GLU A 101 19.97 -5.37 30.53
C GLU A 101 21.16 -6.33 30.38
N GLU A 102 21.08 -7.55 30.92
CA GLU A 102 22.09 -8.60 30.71
C GLU A 102 22.23 -8.99 29.23
N ASP A 103 21.13 -9.28 28.54
CA ASP A 103 21.10 -9.70 27.14
C ASP A 103 21.62 -8.59 26.21
N LEU A 104 21.14 -7.35 26.40
CA LEU A 104 21.52 -6.16 25.64
C LEU A 104 23.00 -5.82 25.85
N THR A 105 23.49 -5.87 27.09
CA THR A 105 24.89 -5.48 27.41
C THR A 105 25.90 -6.61 27.21
N THR A 106 25.42 -7.81 26.83
CA THR A 106 26.30 -8.95 26.52
C THR A 106 26.60 -9.01 25.03
N GLY A 107 27.88 -9.08 24.70
CA GLY A 107 28.35 -9.31 23.33
C GLY A 107 28.31 -8.07 22.43
N VAL A 108 28.26 -8.33 21.12
CA VAL A 108 28.14 -7.32 20.07
C VAL A 108 26.83 -7.56 19.35
N TRP A 109 26.19 -6.48 18.93
CA TRP A 109 24.98 -6.47 18.13
C TRP A 109 25.26 -5.90 16.75
N TYR A 110 24.46 -6.30 15.78
CA TYR A 110 24.43 -5.76 14.44
C TYR A 110 22.99 -5.42 14.11
N VAL A 111 22.80 -4.35 13.33
CA VAL A 111 21.50 -4.06 12.73
C VAL A 111 21.26 -5.11 11.65
N GLU A 112 20.41 -6.09 11.94
CA GLU A 112 19.97 -7.12 10.99
C GLU A 112 18.82 -6.60 10.11
N TYR A 113 18.04 -5.65 10.61
CA TYR A 113 16.98 -4.96 9.86
C TYR A 113 16.77 -3.56 10.43
N PHE A 114 16.65 -2.57 9.56
CA PHE A 114 16.19 -1.23 9.91
C PHE A 114 15.30 -0.67 8.80
N PHE A 115 14.09 -0.29 9.16
CA PHE A 115 13.11 0.29 8.26
C PHE A 115 12.58 1.60 8.85
N ASP A 116 12.78 2.69 8.12
CA ASP A 116 12.26 4.04 8.40
C ASP A 116 11.79 4.62 7.06
N ASP A 117 10.50 4.47 6.78
CA ASP A 117 9.85 4.65 5.46
C ASP A 117 10.43 3.81 4.29
N TYR A 118 11.68 3.36 4.40
CA TYR A 118 12.48 2.60 3.44
C TYR A 118 13.31 1.57 4.19
N ASP A 119 13.75 0.53 3.48
CA ASP A 119 14.73 -0.39 4.05
C ASP A 119 16.14 0.24 3.98
N GLU A 120 16.56 0.75 5.13
CA GLU A 120 17.82 1.45 5.34
C GLU A 120 18.88 0.59 6.04
N THR A 121 18.63 -0.73 6.16
CA THR A 121 19.51 -1.72 6.79
C THR A 121 20.97 -1.61 6.31
N ASP A 122 21.17 -1.33 5.02
CA ASP A 122 22.50 -1.20 4.40
C ASP A 122 23.34 -0.04 4.96
N ASN A 123 22.71 1.01 5.49
CA ASN A 123 23.40 2.16 6.09
C ASN A 123 24.26 1.74 7.30
N TYR A 124 23.84 0.68 7.99
CA TYR A 124 24.51 0.15 9.19
C TYR A 124 25.43 -1.05 8.90
N ALA A 125 25.58 -1.46 7.64
CA ALA A 125 26.41 -2.60 7.26
C ALA A 125 27.83 -2.51 7.84
N GLY A 126 28.28 -3.56 8.53
CA GLY A 126 29.60 -3.65 9.15
C GLY A 126 29.85 -2.76 10.37
N TYR A 127 28.83 -2.11 10.95
CA TYR A 127 28.93 -1.51 12.28
C TYR A 127 28.69 -2.56 13.37
N GLU A 128 29.55 -2.54 14.39
CA GLU A 128 29.43 -3.32 15.63
C GLU A 128 28.83 -2.43 16.72
N PHE A 129 27.65 -2.79 17.22
CA PHE A 129 26.96 -2.10 18.30
C PHE A 129 27.27 -2.76 19.65
N SER A 130 27.55 -1.97 20.67
CA SER A 130 27.78 -2.45 22.03
C SER A 130 27.13 -1.52 23.04
N PHE A 131 26.51 -2.12 24.06
CA PHE A 131 25.82 -1.43 25.15
C PHE A 131 26.46 -1.81 26.48
N ALA A 132 26.55 -0.87 27.41
CA ALA A 132 27.08 -1.10 28.75
C ALA A 132 26.07 -0.70 29.83
N LEU A 133 26.16 -1.38 30.98
CA LEU A 133 25.26 -1.20 32.15
C LEU A 133 25.27 0.23 32.75
N ASP A 134 26.19 1.09 32.34
CA ASP A 134 26.20 2.50 32.74
C ASP A 134 25.39 3.41 31.81
N GLY A 135 24.62 2.83 30.89
CA GLY A 135 23.80 3.55 29.90
C GLY A 135 24.61 4.02 28.69
N THR A 136 25.88 3.65 28.55
CA THR A 136 26.67 3.99 27.37
C THR A 136 26.42 3.00 26.23
N ALA A 137 26.26 3.54 25.02
CA ALA A 137 26.16 2.78 23.78
C ALA A 137 27.29 3.20 22.82
N ARG A 138 27.58 2.36 21.83
CA ARG A 138 28.61 2.66 20.84
C ARG A 138 28.42 1.85 19.56
N ALA A 139 28.56 2.49 18.40
CA ALA A 139 28.69 1.84 17.11
C ALA A 139 30.13 2.00 16.56
N VAL A 140 30.75 0.90 16.11
CA VAL A 140 32.14 0.89 15.64
C VAL A 140 32.25 0.24 14.27
N LYS A 141 32.92 0.91 13.32
CA LYS A 141 33.25 0.35 12.00
C LYS A 141 34.62 0.80 11.56
N SER A 142 35.54 -0.15 11.31
CA SER A 142 36.87 0.13 10.74
C SER A 142 37.66 1.28 11.40
N GLY A 143 37.52 1.46 12.72
CA GLY A 143 38.19 2.52 13.49
C GLY A 143 37.41 3.83 13.63
N THR A 144 36.29 3.99 12.93
CA THR A 144 35.28 5.00 13.23
C THR A 144 34.50 4.58 14.48
N ASN A 145 34.31 5.52 15.40
CA ASN A 145 33.61 5.30 16.66
C ASN A 145 32.50 6.35 16.81
N VAL A 146 31.26 5.88 16.85
CA VAL A 146 30.08 6.71 17.10
C VAL A 146 29.62 6.44 18.53
N PRO A 147 29.85 7.39 19.46
CA PRO A 147 29.39 7.25 20.83
C PRO A 147 27.87 7.45 20.89
N GLY A 148 27.20 6.72 21.78
CA GLY A 148 25.79 6.90 22.05
C GLY A 148 25.45 6.63 23.51
N THR A 149 24.15 6.68 23.80
CA THR A 149 23.55 6.31 25.07
C THR A 149 22.33 5.44 24.83
N TRP A 150 21.95 4.68 25.85
CA TRP A 150 20.69 3.96 25.88
C TRP A 150 20.08 4.06 27.27
N ALA A 151 18.76 4.05 27.36
CA ALA A 151 18.03 3.99 28.61
C ALA A 151 16.73 3.21 28.45
N LEU A 152 16.29 2.55 29.53
CA LEU A 152 14.90 2.12 29.64
C LEU A 152 14.09 3.27 30.25
N VAL A 153 13.08 3.74 29.53
CA VAL A 153 12.18 4.81 29.97
C VAL A 153 10.84 4.25 30.43
N ASP A 154 9.94 5.13 30.90
CA ASP A 154 8.59 4.75 31.31
C ASP A 154 7.88 3.96 30.18
N ASP A 155 7.00 3.03 30.56
CA ASP A 155 6.34 2.09 29.65
C ASP A 155 7.27 1.09 28.93
N PHE A 156 8.47 0.82 29.48
CA PHE A 156 9.42 -0.20 29.02
C PHE A 156 9.95 -0.01 27.60
N LYS A 157 10.03 1.24 27.15
CA LYS A 157 10.68 1.58 25.89
C LYS A 157 12.20 1.67 26.03
N LEU A 158 12.92 1.26 24.99
CA LEU A 158 14.35 1.43 24.83
C LEU A 158 14.62 2.77 24.11
N ASP A 159 15.00 3.78 24.88
CA ASP A 159 15.47 5.07 24.36
C ASP A 159 16.91 4.92 23.87
N LEU A 160 17.14 5.15 22.58
CA LEU A 160 18.46 5.12 21.95
C LEU A 160 18.88 6.54 21.53
N PHE A 161 20.19 6.82 21.63
CA PHE A 161 20.72 8.10 21.15
C PHE A 161 22.19 7.97 20.72
N PHE A 162 22.48 8.12 19.44
CA PHE A 162 23.79 8.10 18.80
C PHE A 162 24.17 9.46 18.18
N GLY A 163 23.30 10.46 18.32
CA GLY A 163 23.57 11.85 18.01
C GLY A 163 23.11 12.26 16.60
N THR A 164 23.28 13.54 16.27
CA THR A 164 22.57 14.18 15.13
C THR A 164 23.22 13.99 13.75
N ASN A 165 23.96 12.91 13.51
CA ASN A 165 24.63 12.71 12.21
C ASN A 165 24.14 11.43 11.54
N SER A 166 23.58 11.57 10.34
CA SER A 166 23.18 10.44 9.50
C SER A 166 24.33 9.45 9.25
N PRO A 167 24.03 8.14 9.29
CA PRO A 167 22.69 7.53 9.44
C PRO A 167 22.27 7.28 10.89
N PHE A 168 22.99 7.79 11.89
CA PHE A 168 22.78 7.38 13.29
C PHE A 168 21.68 8.15 14.00
N ASP A 169 21.32 9.34 13.52
CA ASP A 169 20.20 10.11 14.06
C ASP A 169 18.85 9.43 13.82
N GLU A 170 18.74 8.55 12.83
CA GLU A 170 17.53 7.74 12.54
C GLU A 170 17.31 6.62 13.58
N LEU A 171 18.32 6.26 14.38
CA LEU A 171 18.15 5.31 15.49
C LEU A 171 17.68 5.98 16.78
N ASP A 172 17.65 7.32 16.82
CA ASP A 172 17.49 8.12 18.04
C ASP A 172 16.02 8.25 18.48
N GLU A 173 15.40 7.11 18.78
CA GLU A 173 13.97 7.00 19.09
C GLU A 173 13.66 6.29 20.43
N ASP A 174 12.41 6.42 20.89
CA ASP A 174 11.87 5.75 22.08
C ASP A 174 11.20 4.40 21.72
N TRP A 175 12.03 3.43 21.36
CA TRP A 175 11.61 2.16 20.79
C TRP A 175 10.76 1.30 21.74
N GLU A 176 9.58 0.88 21.29
CA GLU A 176 8.80 -0.20 21.90
C GLU A 176 9.49 -1.55 21.67
N ILE A 177 9.64 -2.36 22.73
CA ILE A 177 10.29 -3.67 22.66
C ILE A 177 9.27 -4.75 22.31
N LEU A 178 9.39 -5.35 21.12
CA LEU A 178 8.52 -6.43 20.65
C LEU A 178 9.04 -7.82 21.07
N GLU A 179 10.35 -8.02 20.98
CA GLU A 179 11.03 -9.26 21.33
C GLU A 179 12.42 -8.92 21.87
N ALA A 180 12.85 -9.55 22.97
CA ALA A 180 14.22 -9.44 23.44
C ALA A 180 14.70 -10.76 24.03
N THR A 181 15.80 -11.25 23.49
CA THR A 181 16.49 -12.46 23.94
C THR A 181 18.00 -12.25 23.81
N ALA A 182 18.79 -13.20 24.32
CA ALA A 182 20.22 -13.20 24.12
C ALA A 182 20.67 -13.21 22.64
N GLU A 183 19.82 -13.59 21.68
CA GLU A 183 20.18 -13.72 20.26
C GLU A 183 19.56 -12.66 19.35
N ILE A 184 18.40 -12.09 19.74
CA ILE A 184 17.66 -11.13 18.92
C ILE A 184 16.91 -10.12 19.78
N ILE A 185 16.91 -8.86 19.35
CA ILE A 185 16.07 -7.79 19.89
C ILE A 185 15.31 -7.14 18.73
N LYS A 186 13.98 -7.12 18.81
CA LYS A 186 13.09 -6.47 17.84
C LYS A 186 12.38 -5.30 18.48
N LEU A 187 12.39 -4.19 17.77
CA LEU A 187 11.96 -2.90 18.24
C LEU A 187 11.02 -2.26 17.22
N LYS A 188 10.08 -1.46 17.71
CA LYS A 188 9.13 -0.69 16.90
C LYS A 188 9.04 0.74 17.40
N HIS A 189 8.97 1.72 16.51
CA HIS A 189 8.62 3.09 16.84
C HIS A 189 7.42 3.52 15.99
N ILE A 190 6.60 4.45 16.50
CA ILE A 190 5.53 5.08 15.72
C ILE A 190 5.83 6.57 15.73
N SER A 191 6.21 7.10 14.57
CA SER A 191 6.58 8.49 14.39
C SER A 191 5.46 9.43 14.84
N GLY A 192 5.81 10.40 15.67
CA GLY A 192 4.87 11.40 16.16
C GLY A 192 4.42 12.42 15.10
N SER A 193 5.10 12.51 13.96
CA SER A 193 4.84 13.53 12.93
C SER A 193 3.85 13.07 11.85
N ASP A 194 4.04 11.88 11.31
CA ASP A 194 3.28 11.31 10.19
C ASP A 194 2.61 9.98 10.53
N GLY A 195 2.93 9.39 11.69
CA GLY A 195 2.40 8.10 12.09
C GLY A 195 3.00 6.92 11.31
N SER A 196 4.13 7.12 10.62
CA SER A 196 4.92 6.00 10.09
C SER A 196 5.30 5.05 11.23
N THR A 197 5.50 3.79 10.89
CA THR A 197 5.99 2.80 11.84
C THR A 197 7.37 2.37 11.40
N ASP A 198 8.32 2.52 12.31
CA ASP A 198 9.72 2.20 12.07
C ASP A 198 10.04 0.89 12.80
N TYR A 199 10.96 0.11 12.25
CA TYR A 199 11.36 -1.16 12.81
C TYR A 199 12.87 -1.26 12.90
N LEU A 200 13.36 -1.76 14.04
CA LEU A 200 14.77 -2.04 14.26
C LEU A 200 14.94 -3.45 14.81
N THR A 201 15.72 -4.28 14.12
CA THR A 201 16.13 -5.59 14.61
C THR A 201 17.63 -5.61 14.84
N LEU A 202 18.02 -5.85 16.09
CA LEU A 202 19.39 -6.14 16.47
C LEU A 202 19.56 -7.65 16.58
N GLY A 203 20.57 -8.19 15.92
CA GLY A 203 20.93 -9.60 16.03
C GLY A 203 22.43 -9.82 16.18
N ARG A 204 22.83 -11.08 16.22
CA ARG A 204 24.23 -11.49 16.44
C ARG A 204 25.00 -11.71 15.15
N ASN A 205 24.33 -11.74 14.01
CA ASN A 205 25.00 -11.97 12.73
C ASN A 205 25.43 -10.63 12.12
N PRO A 206 26.69 -10.51 11.67
CA PRO A 206 27.12 -9.31 10.98
C PRO A 206 26.27 -9.06 9.73
N ASN A 207 25.61 -7.89 9.69
CA ASN A 207 25.09 -7.35 8.44
C ASN A 207 26.27 -7.04 7.51
N THR A 208 26.40 -7.85 6.46
CA THR A 208 27.48 -7.73 5.47
C THR A 208 27.18 -6.71 4.38
N GLY A 209 26.05 -6.01 4.47
CA GLY A 209 25.46 -5.22 3.41
C GLY A 209 24.76 -6.08 2.36
N GLY A 210 23.82 -5.45 1.69
CA GLY A 210 23.04 -5.89 0.56
C GLY A 210 22.90 -4.76 -0.46
N ASN A 211 21.84 -4.83 -1.25
CA ASN A 211 21.46 -3.74 -2.13
C ASN A 211 19.94 -3.60 -2.07
N ASN A 212 19.45 -2.75 -1.17
CA ASN A 212 18.02 -2.46 -1.07
C ASN A 212 17.53 -1.46 -2.14
N THR A 213 18.36 -1.11 -3.14
CA THR A 213 17.99 -0.13 -4.17
C THR A 213 16.72 -0.52 -4.92
N GLU A 214 16.52 -1.81 -5.22
CA GLU A 214 15.32 -2.27 -5.93
C GLU A 214 14.05 -2.13 -5.07
N LEU A 215 14.12 -2.58 -3.81
CA LEU A 215 13.04 -2.43 -2.83
C LEU A 215 12.70 -0.95 -2.58
N ASN A 216 13.71 -0.11 -2.32
CA ASN A 216 13.49 1.30 -2.02
C ASN A 216 12.97 2.07 -3.25
N LEU A 217 13.44 1.72 -4.46
CA LEU A 217 12.90 2.29 -5.70
C LEU A 217 11.43 1.86 -5.92
N PHE A 218 11.08 0.62 -5.58
CA PHE A 218 9.70 0.16 -5.61
C PHE A 218 8.82 0.96 -4.63
N ILE A 219 9.24 1.09 -3.37
CA ILE A 219 8.53 1.86 -2.34
C ILE A 219 8.36 3.32 -2.76
N GLU A 220 9.41 3.96 -3.31
CA GLU A 220 9.34 5.33 -3.82
C GLU A 220 8.32 5.46 -4.97
N ASN A 221 8.34 4.55 -5.94
CA ASN A 221 7.40 4.56 -7.04
C ASN A 221 5.96 4.31 -6.57
N LEU A 222 5.76 3.30 -5.72
CA LEU A 222 4.45 2.89 -5.20
C LEU A 222 3.81 4.00 -4.37
N SER A 223 4.58 4.64 -3.48
CA SER A 223 4.06 5.63 -2.51
C SER A 223 3.87 7.04 -3.08
N THR A 224 4.21 7.27 -4.35
CA THR A 224 4.01 8.56 -5.01
C THR A 224 2.74 8.53 -5.83
N GLY A 225 1.83 9.50 -5.65
CA GLY A 225 0.61 9.64 -6.47
C GLY A 225 -0.41 8.52 -6.33
N SER A 226 -1.47 8.60 -7.13
CA SER A 226 -2.55 7.61 -7.15
C SER A 226 -2.30 6.52 -8.20
N TRP A 227 -2.98 5.39 -8.01
CA TRP A 227 -2.91 4.22 -8.87
C TRP A 227 -4.31 3.71 -9.23
N PHE A 228 -4.40 2.99 -10.33
CA PHE A 228 -5.62 2.34 -10.79
C PHE A 228 -5.29 0.95 -11.30
N VAL A 229 -6.18 -0.01 -11.06
CA VAL A 229 -6.04 -1.36 -11.62
C VAL A 229 -6.29 -1.26 -13.14
N ASN A 230 -5.24 -1.50 -13.92
CA ASN A 230 -5.27 -1.56 -15.38
C ASN A 230 -5.40 -2.99 -15.92
N LEU A 231 -5.03 -3.98 -15.12
CA LEU A 231 -5.28 -5.39 -15.38
C LEU A 231 -5.44 -6.12 -14.06
N LEU A 232 -6.46 -6.95 -13.94
CA LEU A 232 -6.50 -8.09 -13.03
C LEU A 232 -6.96 -9.31 -13.83
N GLU A 233 -6.07 -10.27 -14.04
CA GLU A 233 -6.38 -11.54 -14.68
C GLU A 233 -6.16 -12.66 -13.67
N GLU A 234 -7.21 -13.42 -13.36
CA GLU A 234 -7.14 -14.60 -12.51
C GLU A 234 -7.33 -15.85 -13.36
N ASN A 235 -6.31 -16.71 -13.40
CA ASN A 235 -6.35 -17.97 -14.15
C ASN A 235 -6.83 -17.82 -15.61
N GLY A 236 -6.45 -16.72 -16.27
CA GLY A 236 -6.83 -16.39 -17.64
C GLY A 236 -8.23 -15.77 -17.81
N THR A 237 -8.90 -15.40 -16.72
CA THR A 237 -10.16 -14.64 -16.73
C THR A 237 -9.86 -13.20 -16.33
N ASP A 238 -10.36 -12.22 -17.09
CA ASP A 238 -10.17 -10.80 -16.79
C ASP A 238 -11.25 -10.29 -15.82
N HIS A 239 -10.83 -9.82 -14.65
CA HIS A 239 -11.63 -9.25 -13.56
C HIS A 239 -11.48 -7.73 -13.43
N THR A 240 -10.70 -7.09 -14.31
CA THR A 240 -10.30 -5.68 -14.19
C THR A 240 -11.48 -4.72 -14.04
N ALA A 241 -12.60 -5.01 -14.70
CA ALA A 241 -13.80 -4.17 -14.66
C ALA A 241 -14.39 -4.00 -13.24
N ASN A 242 -14.06 -4.90 -12.31
CA ASN A 242 -14.45 -4.81 -10.89
C ASN A 242 -13.85 -3.58 -10.19
N PHE A 243 -12.76 -3.03 -10.72
CA PHE A 243 -11.95 -2.00 -10.07
C PHE A 243 -11.95 -0.64 -10.80
N ASN A 244 -12.70 -0.51 -11.90
CA ASN A 244 -12.72 0.70 -12.73
C ASN A 244 -13.10 1.99 -11.98
N GLU A 245 -13.83 1.88 -10.87
CA GLU A 245 -14.27 3.04 -10.08
C GLU A 245 -13.31 3.44 -8.95
N TYR A 246 -12.26 2.65 -8.68
CA TYR A 246 -11.42 2.81 -7.51
C TYR A 246 -10.09 3.48 -7.85
N GLU A 247 -9.77 4.52 -7.09
CA GLU A 247 -8.46 5.15 -7.02
C GLU A 247 -7.70 4.62 -5.80
N PHE A 248 -6.50 4.08 -6.02
CA PHE A 248 -5.67 3.44 -5.01
C PHE A 248 -4.55 4.37 -4.57
N THR A 249 -4.33 4.47 -3.27
CA THR A 249 -3.21 5.20 -2.65
C THR A 249 -2.48 4.26 -1.71
N PHE A 250 -1.16 4.21 -1.83
CA PHE A 250 -0.27 3.45 -0.95
C PHE A 250 0.56 4.44 -0.14
N LEU A 251 0.35 4.44 1.18
CA LEU A 251 1.03 5.35 2.10
C LEU A 251 2.26 4.67 2.69
N ARG A 252 3.33 5.43 2.95
CA ARG A 252 4.61 4.89 3.45
C ARG A 252 4.52 4.23 4.83
N ASN A 253 3.50 4.59 5.61
CA ASN A 253 3.20 3.94 6.88
C ASN A 253 2.63 2.51 6.72
N GLY A 254 2.54 1.97 5.50
CA GLY A 254 2.02 0.65 5.20
C GLY A 254 0.51 0.61 4.96
N ASP A 255 -0.21 1.73 5.08
CA ASP A 255 -1.63 1.78 4.77
C ASP A 255 -1.87 1.77 3.25
N ALA A 256 -2.86 1.01 2.81
CA ALA A 256 -3.40 1.07 1.46
C ALA A 256 -4.85 1.55 1.51
N VAL A 257 -5.25 2.41 0.58
CA VAL A 257 -6.62 2.94 0.54
C VAL A 257 -7.12 2.91 -0.89
N ALA A 258 -8.29 2.32 -1.12
CA ALA A 258 -9.00 2.36 -2.39
C ALA A 258 -10.28 3.18 -2.24
N VAL A 259 -10.37 4.31 -2.93
CA VAL A 259 -11.50 5.23 -2.88
C VAL A 259 -12.36 5.07 -4.13
N GLY A 260 -13.59 4.59 -3.94
CA GLY A 260 -14.61 4.51 -4.98
C GLY A 260 -15.58 5.68 -4.93
N SER A 261 -16.62 5.64 -5.77
CA SER A 261 -17.61 6.73 -5.84
C SER A 261 -18.45 6.88 -4.56
N ASN A 262 -18.66 5.80 -3.80
CA ASN A 262 -19.58 5.78 -2.65
C ASN A 262 -19.00 5.12 -1.39
N ASN A 263 -17.76 4.65 -1.44
CA ASN A 263 -17.12 3.86 -0.41
C ASN A 263 -15.61 4.05 -0.44
N THR A 264 -14.99 3.76 0.70
CA THR A 264 -13.54 3.67 0.86
C THR A 264 -13.25 2.30 1.43
N ILE A 265 -12.32 1.59 0.80
CA ILE A 265 -11.83 0.29 1.24
C ILE A 265 -10.43 0.53 1.79
N ASN A 266 -10.22 0.22 3.06
CA ASN A 266 -8.89 0.29 3.66
C ASN A 266 -8.18 -1.05 3.48
N GLY A 267 -6.86 -1.01 3.55
CA GLY A 267 -5.99 -2.16 3.45
C GLY A 267 -4.62 -1.83 3.99
N PHE A 268 -3.71 -2.77 3.84
CA PHE A 268 -2.29 -2.60 4.10
C PHE A 268 -1.48 -3.14 2.93
N TRP A 269 -0.25 -2.68 2.87
CA TRP A 269 0.75 -3.21 1.96
C TRP A 269 2.12 -3.28 2.65
N THR A 270 2.96 -4.20 2.18
CA THR A 270 4.40 -4.21 2.51
C THR A 270 5.16 -4.77 1.32
N ALA A 271 6.47 -4.53 1.26
CA ALA A 271 7.33 -5.14 0.26
C ALA A 271 8.61 -5.65 0.91
N GLU A 272 9.09 -6.79 0.44
CA GLU A 272 10.31 -7.41 0.95
C GLU A 272 11.09 -8.11 -0.16
N ILE A 273 12.38 -8.36 0.09
CA ILE A 273 13.18 -9.22 -0.77
C ILE A 273 13.20 -10.62 -0.16
N ASP A 274 12.38 -11.55 -0.66
CA ASP A 274 12.51 -12.98 -0.32
C ASP A 274 13.31 -13.71 -1.39
N SER A 275 14.34 -14.44 -0.94
CA SER A 275 15.10 -15.36 -1.80
C SER A 275 15.71 -14.73 -3.08
N GLY A 276 15.84 -13.40 -3.10
CA GLY A 276 16.38 -12.61 -4.21
C GLY A 276 15.33 -12.10 -5.22
N SER A 277 14.05 -12.30 -4.95
CA SER A 277 12.92 -11.68 -5.66
C SER A 277 12.32 -10.56 -4.81
N LEU A 278 11.73 -9.55 -5.45
CA LEU A 278 10.96 -8.51 -4.77
C LEU A 278 9.50 -8.94 -4.71
N ASP A 279 8.98 -9.03 -3.50
CA ASP A 279 7.62 -9.46 -3.20
C ASP A 279 6.83 -8.26 -2.69
N PHE A 280 5.58 -8.14 -3.13
CA PHE A 280 4.64 -7.10 -2.75
C PHE A 280 3.39 -7.73 -2.15
N ILE A 281 3.28 -7.61 -0.83
CA ILE A 281 2.16 -8.17 -0.08
C ILE A 281 1.08 -7.09 -0.01
N LEU A 282 -0.12 -7.43 -0.48
CA LEU A 282 -1.26 -6.54 -0.54
C LEU A 282 -2.46 -7.15 0.17
N ASN A 283 -3.20 -6.36 0.95
CA ASN A 283 -4.40 -6.85 1.62
C ASN A 283 -5.41 -5.74 1.93
N PHE A 284 -6.58 -5.81 1.30
CA PHE A 284 -7.72 -4.93 1.51
C PHE A 284 -8.86 -5.61 2.28
N GLU A 285 -9.63 -4.79 3.00
CA GLU A 285 -10.87 -5.17 3.65
C GLU A 285 -11.92 -5.66 2.63
N THR A 286 -12.45 -6.87 2.84
CA THR A 286 -13.40 -7.50 1.89
C THR A 286 -14.86 -7.36 2.32
N GLY A 287 -15.12 -6.81 3.51
CA GLY A 287 -16.45 -6.82 4.16
C GLY A 287 -17.53 -6.03 3.42
N THR A 288 -17.17 -4.98 2.68
CA THR A 288 -18.13 -4.16 1.91
C THR A 288 -18.10 -4.43 0.41
N ASN A 289 -17.02 -5.02 -0.10
CA ASN A 289 -16.85 -5.42 -1.50
C ASN A 289 -15.97 -6.66 -1.59
N GLY A 290 -16.59 -7.82 -1.88
CA GLY A 290 -15.88 -9.10 -1.95
C GLY A 290 -14.86 -9.21 -3.07
N ASN A 291 -14.95 -8.35 -4.10
CA ASN A 291 -13.99 -8.36 -5.21
C ASN A 291 -12.58 -8.01 -4.74
N PHE A 292 -12.41 -7.25 -3.67
CA PHE A 292 -11.08 -6.91 -3.13
C PHE A 292 -10.30 -8.13 -2.63
N ALA A 293 -10.96 -9.26 -2.38
CA ALA A 293 -10.26 -10.51 -2.08
C ALA A 293 -9.34 -10.95 -3.25
N GLU A 294 -9.70 -10.60 -4.49
CA GLU A 294 -8.94 -10.93 -5.72
C GLU A 294 -7.62 -10.13 -5.83
N LEU A 295 -7.43 -9.08 -5.02
CA LEU A 295 -6.18 -8.30 -4.97
C LEU A 295 -5.24 -8.75 -3.84
N ASN A 296 -5.75 -9.54 -2.90
CA ASN A 296 -5.06 -9.84 -1.65
C ASN A 296 -4.12 -11.03 -1.86
N ASP A 297 -2.82 -10.76 -1.97
CA ASP A 297 -1.81 -11.79 -2.23
C ASP A 297 -0.39 -11.36 -1.86
N ASP A 298 0.56 -12.30 -1.92
CA ASP A 298 2.01 -12.09 -1.90
C ASP A 298 2.59 -12.03 -3.33
N TRP A 299 2.35 -10.92 -4.02
CA TRP A 299 2.66 -10.77 -5.43
C TRP A 299 4.16 -10.71 -5.73
N ASP A 300 4.64 -11.49 -6.72
CA ASP A 300 5.95 -11.28 -7.33
C ASP A 300 5.96 -9.96 -8.14
N VAL A 301 6.90 -9.06 -7.87
CA VAL A 301 7.04 -7.81 -8.63
C VAL A 301 7.80 -8.07 -9.94
N LEU A 302 7.10 -7.94 -11.06
CA LEU A 302 7.67 -8.08 -12.42
C LEU A 302 8.23 -6.77 -12.97
N GLU A 303 7.59 -5.65 -12.62
CA GLU A 303 7.95 -4.31 -13.09
C GLU A 303 7.52 -3.27 -12.06
N ALA A 304 8.40 -2.30 -11.79
CA ALA A 304 8.16 -1.20 -10.87
C ALA A 304 8.74 0.10 -11.44
N THR A 305 7.89 0.89 -12.06
CA THR A 305 8.25 2.20 -12.61
C THR A 305 7.36 3.28 -12.02
N GLN A 306 7.70 4.55 -12.27
CA GLN A 306 6.85 5.68 -11.89
C GLN A 306 5.47 5.63 -12.55
N THR A 307 5.25 4.86 -13.62
CA THR A 307 3.99 4.86 -14.38
C THR A 307 3.26 3.51 -14.37
N SER A 308 3.93 2.42 -14.02
CA SER A 308 3.37 1.08 -14.05
C SER A 308 4.01 0.19 -13.01
N ILE A 309 3.16 -0.57 -12.31
CA ILE A 309 3.56 -1.68 -11.44
C ILE A 309 2.90 -2.93 -11.99
N ARG A 310 3.70 -3.95 -12.32
CA ARG A 310 3.21 -5.23 -12.83
C ARG A 310 3.63 -6.34 -11.88
N LEU A 311 2.65 -7.18 -11.60
CA LEU A 311 2.68 -8.17 -10.54
C LEU A 311 2.22 -9.51 -11.11
N SER A 312 2.75 -10.60 -10.56
CA SER A 312 2.21 -11.94 -10.81
C SER A 312 2.17 -12.77 -9.54
N ASP A 313 1.20 -13.65 -9.44
CA ASP A 313 1.20 -14.73 -8.45
C ASP A 313 1.08 -16.10 -9.15
N VAL A 314 1.68 -17.13 -8.56
CA VAL A 314 1.51 -18.52 -8.97
C VAL A 314 0.90 -19.32 -7.82
N SER A 315 -0.42 -19.25 -7.71
CA SER A 315 -1.17 -20.03 -6.73
C SER A 315 -0.83 -21.53 -6.74
N GLY A 316 -0.90 -22.17 -5.57
CA GLY A 316 -0.48 -23.57 -5.34
C GLY A 316 -1.19 -24.65 -6.20
N GLY A 317 -2.23 -24.28 -6.96
CA GLY A 317 -2.90 -25.11 -7.97
C GLY A 317 -2.27 -25.07 -9.37
N GLY A 318 -1.26 -24.23 -9.59
CA GLY A 318 -0.59 -24.02 -10.88
C GLY A 318 -1.28 -22.99 -11.78
N GLY A 319 -2.18 -22.19 -11.20
CA GLY A 319 -2.72 -20.97 -11.81
C GLY A 319 -1.66 -19.87 -11.87
N THR A 320 -1.84 -18.91 -12.76
CA THR A 320 -1.02 -17.68 -12.73
C THR A 320 -1.96 -16.51 -12.81
N ASP A 321 -1.85 -15.63 -11.82
CA ASP A 321 -2.65 -14.43 -11.69
C ASP A 321 -1.76 -13.24 -12.04
N LEU A 322 -2.33 -12.22 -12.68
CA LEU A 322 -1.60 -11.04 -13.15
C LEU A 322 -2.34 -9.78 -12.72
N LEU A 323 -1.60 -8.88 -12.07
CA LEU A 323 -2.11 -7.58 -11.65
C LEU A 323 -1.23 -6.48 -12.23
N THR A 324 -1.85 -5.44 -12.78
CA THR A 324 -1.14 -4.25 -13.25
C THR A 324 -1.82 -3.02 -12.68
N PHE A 325 -1.06 -2.20 -11.96
CA PHE A 325 -1.44 -0.84 -11.65
C PHE A 325 -0.83 0.12 -12.66
N GLY A 326 -1.58 1.15 -13.03
CA GLY A 326 -1.07 2.30 -13.76
C GLY A 326 -1.59 3.60 -13.16
N ARG A 327 -1.07 4.72 -13.67
CA ARG A 327 -1.42 6.06 -13.17
C ARG A 327 -2.79 6.56 -13.62
N GLU A 328 -3.37 5.87 -14.59
CA GLU A 328 -4.63 6.28 -15.22
C GLU A 328 -5.73 5.25 -14.97
N PRO A 329 -6.97 5.69 -14.70
CA PRO A 329 -8.12 4.81 -14.60
C PRO A 329 -8.26 3.96 -15.85
N ASN A 330 -8.62 2.69 -15.69
CA ASN A 330 -8.90 1.86 -16.85
C ASN A 330 -10.16 2.37 -17.56
N GLY A 331 -9.95 3.00 -18.73
CA GLY A 331 -11.01 3.47 -19.59
C GLY A 331 -11.77 2.29 -20.18
N GLY A 332 -12.90 1.93 -19.57
CA GLY A 332 -13.93 1.16 -20.26
C GLY A 332 -13.67 -0.35 -20.44
N GLY A 333 -13.11 -1.02 -19.43
CA GLY A 333 -13.21 -2.49 -19.28
C GLY A 333 -12.30 -3.33 -20.18
N GLY A 334 -11.24 -3.89 -19.58
CA GLY A 334 -10.63 -5.18 -19.95
C GLY A 334 -10.24 -5.39 -21.43
N GLY A 335 -10.06 -4.31 -22.18
CA GLY A 335 -9.71 -4.34 -23.59
C GLY A 335 -8.59 -3.35 -23.86
N SER A 336 -7.76 -3.63 -24.88
CA SER A 336 -6.85 -2.63 -25.43
C SER A 336 -7.60 -1.31 -25.65
N PRO A 337 -6.96 -0.14 -25.46
CA PRO A 337 -7.63 1.15 -25.50
C PRO A 337 -8.52 1.27 -26.73
N ASP A 338 -9.82 1.53 -26.54
CA ASP A 338 -10.80 1.60 -27.63
C ASP A 338 -10.97 3.06 -28.09
N PRO A 339 -10.33 3.47 -29.19
CA PRO A 339 -10.49 4.83 -29.68
C PRO A 339 -11.93 5.11 -30.16
N GLN A 340 -12.76 4.09 -30.42
CA GLN A 340 -14.17 4.29 -30.74
C GLN A 340 -14.99 4.68 -29.51
N GLU A 341 -14.71 4.12 -28.34
CA GLU A 341 -15.38 4.49 -27.10
C GLU A 341 -15.18 5.97 -26.77
N LEU A 342 -13.93 6.44 -26.80
CA LEU A 342 -13.62 7.85 -26.55
C LEU A 342 -14.27 8.78 -27.60
N ARG A 343 -14.31 8.36 -28.87
CA ARG A 343 -15.06 9.11 -29.90
C ARG A 343 -16.54 9.19 -29.58
N ASP A 344 -17.15 8.08 -29.17
CA ASP A 344 -18.57 8.03 -28.83
C ASP A 344 -18.88 8.92 -27.61
N ILE A 345 -17.99 8.95 -26.61
CA ILE A 345 -18.07 9.85 -25.45
C ILE A 345 -18.02 11.31 -25.92
N LEU A 346 -16.97 11.74 -26.63
CA LEU A 346 -16.82 13.13 -27.07
C LEU A 346 -18.00 13.59 -27.93
N GLN A 347 -18.57 12.69 -28.75
CA GLN A 347 -19.74 12.98 -29.61
C GLN A 347 -21.08 12.96 -28.87
N SER A 348 -21.13 12.55 -27.60
CA SER A 348 -22.37 12.31 -26.85
C SER A 348 -23.07 13.58 -26.32
N GLY A 349 -22.55 14.78 -26.61
CA GLY A 349 -23.12 16.04 -26.15
C GLY A 349 -22.23 17.24 -26.41
N THR A 350 -22.54 18.35 -25.74
CA THR A 350 -21.70 19.54 -25.72
C THR A 350 -20.81 19.54 -24.48
N TRP A 351 -19.63 20.12 -24.61
CA TRP A 351 -18.59 20.15 -23.59
C TRP A 351 -18.12 21.57 -23.37
N TYR A 352 -17.50 21.86 -22.24
CA TYR A 352 -16.75 23.09 -22.01
C TYR A 352 -15.37 22.74 -21.47
N VAL A 353 -14.39 23.63 -21.66
CA VAL A 353 -13.07 23.48 -21.04
C VAL A 353 -13.19 23.85 -19.57
N GLU A 354 -13.07 22.85 -18.70
CA GLU A 354 -13.06 23.05 -17.24
C GLU A 354 -11.69 23.58 -16.79
N LYS A 355 -10.62 23.14 -17.45
CA LYS A 355 -9.24 23.54 -17.12
C LYS A 355 -8.34 23.41 -18.34
N TYR A 356 -7.46 24.39 -18.53
CA TYR A 356 -6.33 24.30 -19.43
C TYR A 356 -5.06 24.85 -18.76
N LEU A 357 -4.04 24.00 -18.63
CA LEU A 357 -2.69 24.38 -18.20
C LEU A 357 -1.74 24.20 -19.38
N ASP A 358 -0.98 25.25 -19.69
CA ASP A 358 0.05 25.32 -20.75
C ASP A 358 1.40 25.55 -20.07
N ASP A 359 2.29 24.56 -20.10
CA ASP A 359 3.55 24.60 -19.33
C ASP A 359 3.37 24.96 -17.84
N GLY A 360 2.22 24.60 -17.26
CA GLY A 360 1.81 24.91 -15.89
C GLY A 360 1.19 26.29 -15.67
N ASP A 361 1.14 27.16 -16.68
CA ASP A 361 0.40 28.42 -16.64
C ASP A 361 -1.11 28.17 -16.91
N ASP A 362 -1.97 28.76 -16.09
CA ASP A 362 -3.43 28.58 -16.18
C ASP A 362 -4.05 29.53 -17.21
N GLU A 363 -4.29 28.99 -18.41
CA GLU A 363 -4.88 29.69 -19.55
C GLU A 363 -6.36 29.33 -19.75
N THR A 364 -7.00 28.72 -18.74
CA THR A 364 -8.43 28.30 -18.78
C THR A 364 -9.37 29.43 -19.18
N SER A 365 -9.03 30.68 -18.81
CA SER A 365 -9.89 31.83 -19.06
C SER A 365 -10.12 32.16 -20.54
N ASP A 366 -9.23 31.71 -21.42
CA ASP A 366 -9.32 31.95 -22.87
C ASP A 366 -10.48 31.18 -23.51
N TYR A 367 -10.89 30.07 -22.88
CA TYR A 367 -11.97 29.19 -23.34
C TYR A 367 -13.30 29.49 -22.65
N ALA A 368 -13.35 30.48 -21.77
CA ALA A 368 -14.51 30.77 -20.95
C ALA A 368 -15.75 31.10 -21.80
N GLY A 369 -16.81 30.32 -21.59
CA GLY A 369 -18.10 30.51 -22.25
C GLY A 369 -18.24 29.88 -23.63
N TYR A 370 -17.23 29.14 -24.10
CA TYR A 370 -17.35 28.32 -25.30
C TYR A 370 -17.92 26.92 -25.00
N ASP A 371 -18.94 26.55 -25.77
CA ASP A 371 -19.48 25.19 -25.85
C ASP A 371 -18.88 24.48 -27.07
N PHE A 372 -18.24 23.33 -26.83
CA PHE A 372 -17.58 22.49 -27.81
C PHE A 372 -18.49 21.34 -28.23
N THR A 373 -18.60 21.13 -29.55
CA THR A 373 -19.35 20.03 -30.16
C THR A 373 -18.45 19.24 -31.09
N PHE A 374 -18.23 17.96 -30.77
CA PHE A 374 -17.41 17.05 -31.57
C PHE A 374 -18.28 16.29 -32.58
N TYR A 375 -17.95 16.38 -33.87
CA TYR A 375 -18.71 15.72 -34.94
C TYR A 375 -18.01 14.48 -35.50
N SER A 376 -18.80 13.55 -36.04
CA SER A 376 -18.32 12.26 -36.58
C SER A 376 -17.45 12.35 -37.82
N ASN A 377 -17.44 13.50 -38.50
CA ASN A 377 -16.54 13.81 -39.61
C ASN A 377 -15.21 14.42 -39.15
N GLN A 378 -14.83 14.24 -37.87
CA GLN A 378 -13.57 14.73 -37.28
C GLN A 378 -13.42 16.25 -37.23
N THR A 379 -14.53 16.98 -37.38
CA THR A 379 -14.56 18.42 -37.13
C THR A 379 -15.09 18.70 -35.73
N ILE A 380 -14.64 19.77 -35.12
CA ILE A 380 -15.14 20.31 -33.86
C ILE A 380 -15.61 21.75 -34.09
N LEU A 381 -16.67 22.14 -33.38
CA LEU A 381 -17.15 23.52 -33.34
C LEU A 381 -17.19 24.00 -31.89
N ALA A 382 -16.57 25.13 -31.63
CA ALA A 382 -16.72 25.87 -30.38
C ALA A 382 -17.59 27.11 -30.61
N THR A 383 -18.56 27.36 -29.73
CA THR A 383 -19.42 28.56 -29.81
C THR A 383 -19.66 29.20 -28.45
N ASN A 384 -19.54 30.52 -28.39
CA ASN A 384 -19.92 31.31 -27.19
C ASN A 384 -21.26 32.05 -27.37
N GLY A 385 -22.04 31.65 -28.39
CA GLY A 385 -23.30 32.28 -28.78
C GLY A 385 -23.16 33.54 -29.64
N SER A 386 -21.98 34.15 -29.72
CA SER A 386 -21.70 35.30 -30.59
C SER A 386 -20.68 34.98 -31.70
N GLU A 387 -19.72 34.11 -31.41
CA GLU A 387 -18.68 33.66 -32.32
C GLU A 387 -18.70 32.13 -32.44
N ASN A 388 -18.31 31.66 -33.61
CA ASN A 388 -18.14 30.26 -33.94
C ASN A 388 -16.70 30.06 -34.41
N VAL A 389 -16.04 29.07 -33.84
CA VAL A 389 -14.66 28.72 -34.14
C VAL A 389 -14.63 27.25 -34.51
N ASP A 390 -14.22 26.96 -35.73
CA ASP A 390 -14.12 25.61 -36.26
C ASP A 390 -12.74 25.01 -35.92
N GLY A 391 -12.64 23.70 -35.94
CA GLY A 391 -11.40 22.97 -35.73
C GLY A 391 -11.48 21.52 -36.17
N ILE A 392 -10.42 20.78 -35.91
CA ILE A 392 -10.27 19.35 -36.18
C ILE A 392 -9.93 18.64 -34.88
N TRP A 393 -10.44 17.41 -34.76
CA TRP A 393 -10.07 16.51 -33.66
C TRP A 393 -9.91 15.08 -34.18
N ILE A 394 -8.88 14.38 -33.72
CA ILE A 394 -8.63 12.99 -34.11
C ILE A 394 -8.25 12.17 -32.87
N VAL A 395 -8.92 11.03 -32.69
CA VAL A 395 -8.52 10.04 -31.68
C VAL A 395 -7.92 8.84 -32.39
N THR A 396 -6.66 8.53 -32.09
CA THR A 396 -5.96 7.33 -32.57
C THR A 396 -5.45 6.50 -31.39
N VAL A 397 -4.96 5.30 -31.66
CA VAL A 397 -4.31 4.45 -30.66
C VAL A 397 -2.90 4.12 -31.14
N THR A 398 -1.90 4.27 -30.28
CA THR A 398 -0.52 3.84 -30.53
C THR A 398 -0.02 3.06 -29.34
N GLY A 399 0.32 1.79 -29.53
CA GLY A 399 0.64 0.89 -28.42
C GLY A 399 -0.59 0.71 -27.52
N GLN A 400 -0.45 1.12 -26.26
CA GLN A 400 -1.52 1.08 -25.24
C GLN A 400 -2.03 2.47 -24.87
N GLU A 401 -1.80 3.49 -25.70
CA GLU A 401 -2.21 4.86 -25.44
C GLU A 401 -3.22 5.37 -26.47
N LEU A 402 -4.23 6.11 -26.01
CA LEU A 402 -5.10 6.89 -26.87
C LEU A 402 -4.48 8.26 -27.13
N ASN A 403 -4.15 8.54 -28.38
CA ASN A 403 -3.70 9.87 -28.79
C ASN A 403 -4.91 10.73 -29.16
N PHE A 404 -4.81 12.01 -28.87
CA PHE A 404 -5.76 13.04 -29.24
C PHE A 404 -5.02 14.13 -30.00
N GLU A 405 -5.42 14.37 -31.24
CA GLU A 405 -4.98 15.53 -32.00
C GLU A 405 -6.07 16.59 -31.88
N PHE A 406 -5.69 17.78 -31.45
CA PHE A 406 -6.59 18.92 -31.27
C PHE A 406 -6.04 20.14 -31.98
N ASP A 407 -6.84 20.74 -32.85
CA ASP A 407 -6.46 21.90 -33.66
C ASP A 407 -7.69 22.77 -33.86
N MET A 408 -7.66 23.99 -33.33
CA MET A 408 -8.74 24.98 -33.42
C MET A 408 -8.31 26.19 -34.23
N ASP A 409 -9.23 26.79 -34.98
CA ASP A 409 -8.96 28.09 -35.59
C ASP A 409 -8.81 29.19 -34.51
N SER A 410 -8.13 30.29 -34.86
CA SER A 410 -8.09 31.50 -34.03
C SER A 410 -9.52 32.02 -33.74
N PRO A 411 -9.84 32.51 -32.52
CA PRO A 411 -8.89 32.94 -31.49
C PRO A 411 -8.61 31.94 -30.35
N ILE A 412 -9.19 30.73 -30.35
CA ILE A 412 -9.05 29.76 -29.25
C ILE A 412 -8.16 28.58 -29.64
N ASN A 413 -7.02 28.91 -30.24
CA ASN A 413 -6.06 27.97 -30.80
C ASN A 413 -4.82 27.80 -29.89
N GLY A 414 -4.96 28.11 -28.60
CA GLY A 414 -3.87 28.08 -27.62
C GLY A 414 -3.53 26.66 -27.15
N ALA A 415 -4.48 25.73 -27.26
CA ALA A 415 -4.33 24.33 -26.86
C ALA A 415 -4.10 23.42 -28.08
N ASP A 416 -3.69 23.96 -29.24
CA ASP A 416 -3.44 23.13 -30.41
C ASP A 416 -2.21 22.25 -30.17
N ASN A 417 -2.40 20.93 -30.22
CA ASN A 417 -1.32 19.96 -30.04
C ASN A 417 -1.68 18.59 -30.65
N ASP A 418 -0.70 17.92 -31.25
CA ASP A 418 -0.83 16.57 -31.82
C ASP A 418 -0.25 15.47 -30.91
N GLU A 419 0.36 15.84 -29.78
CA GLU A 419 0.98 14.92 -28.83
C GLU A 419 0.09 14.59 -27.63
N TYR A 420 -1.13 15.14 -27.52
CA TYR A 420 -2.01 14.84 -26.40
C TYR A 420 -2.29 13.34 -26.29
N LYS A 421 -2.23 12.85 -25.05
CA LYS A 421 -2.71 11.53 -24.65
C LYS A 421 -3.96 11.69 -23.81
N ALA A 422 -4.95 10.82 -24.01
CA ALA A 422 -6.07 10.74 -23.08
C ALA A 422 -5.54 10.22 -21.74
N LEU A 423 -5.63 11.06 -20.72
CA LEU A 423 -5.29 10.76 -19.34
C LEU A 423 -6.45 10.00 -18.67
N GLN A 424 -7.65 10.57 -18.74
CA GLN A 424 -8.85 10.01 -18.13
C GLN A 424 -10.05 10.34 -19.01
N TYR A 425 -11.02 9.44 -19.13
CA TYR A 425 -12.28 9.75 -19.78
C TYR A 425 -13.45 9.00 -19.13
N SER A 426 -14.58 9.68 -19.07
CA SER A 426 -15.86 9.16 -18.59
C SER A 426 -16.98 9.80 -19.41
N PRO A 427 -18.24 9.35 -19.25
CA PRO A 427 -19.37 9.99 -19.93
C PRO A 427 -19.58 11.48 -19.59
N THR A 428 -18.89 12.03 -18.59
CA THR A 428 -19.05 13.42 -18.09
C THR A 428 -17.79 14.26 -18.06
N SER A 429 -16.59 13.67 -18.18
CA SER A 429 -15.31 14.38 -18.13
C SER A 429 -14.26 13.68 -18.97
N VAL A 430 -13.40 14.43 -19.66
CA VAL A 430 -12.27 13.91 -20.42
C VAL A 430 -11.05 14.80 -20.16
N THR A 431 -9.93 14.20 -19.79
CA THR A 431 -8.65 14.86 -19.54
C THR A 431 -7.62 14.38 -20.55
N PHE A 432 -6.91 15.33 -21.16
CA PHE A 432 -5.80 15.11 -22.06
C PHE A 432 -4.54 15.75 -21.49
N ILE A 433 -3.39 15.12 -21.70
CA ILE A 433 -2.08 15.64 -21.27
C ILE A 433 -1.01 15.51 -22.35
N THR A 434 0.00 16.36 -22.30
CA THR A 434 1.30 16.14 -22.95
C THR A 434 2.34 15.84 -21.89
N ARG A 435 3.48 15.28 -22.31
CA ARG A 435 4.59 15.00 -21.40
C ARG A 435 5.90 15.48 -22.00
N ASN A 436 6.74 16.07 -21.16
CA ASN A 436 8.07 16.51 -21.55
C ASN A 436 9.01 15.29 -21.75
N SER A 437 10.26 15.56 -22.15
CA SER A 437 11.26 14.51 -22.40
C SER A 437 11.66 13.66 -21.19
N GLN A 438 11.28 14.08 -19.99
CA GLN A 438 11.50 13.42 -18.71
C GLN A 438 10.29 12.58 -18.29
N GLY A 439 9.18 12.64 -19.03
CA GLY A 439 7.94 11.93 -18.73
C GLY A 439 7.01 12.66 -17.76
N GLU A 440 7.36 13.87 -17.33
CA GLU A 440 6.51 14.71 -16.49
C GLU A 440 5.40 15.35 -17.32
N ILE A 441 4.24 15.62 -16.70
CA ILE A 441 3.12 16.31 -17.37
C ILE A 441 3.54 17.74 -17.70
N GLU A 442 3.39 18.13 -18.96
CA GLU A 442 3.71 19.46 -19.48
C GLU A 442 2.42 20.28 -19.60
N ASP A 443 1.46 19.81 -20.40
CA ASP A 443 0.14 20.44 -20.55
C ASP A 443 -0.98 19.58 -19.98
N THR A 444 -2.09 20.22 -19.59
CA THR A 444 -3.32 19.53 -19.16
C THR A 444 -4.55 20.22 -19.73
N LEU A 445 -5.36 19.50 -20.50
CA LEU A 445 -6.62 19.97 -21.08
C LEU A 445 -7.79 19.12 -20.58
N ILE A 446 -8.73 19.72 -19.86
CA ILE A 446 -9.89 19.04 -19.28
C ILE A 446 -11.17 19.56 -19.93
N PHE A 447 -11.89 18.67 -20.61
CA PHE A 447 -13.27 18.90 -21.04
C PHE A 447 -14.25 18.32 -20.02
N LYS A 448 -15.29 19.07 -19.71
CA LYS A 448 -16.40 18.62 -18.88
C LYS A 448 -17.73 18.82 -19.60
N LYS A 449 -18.64 17.88 -19.38
CA LYS A 449 -19.92 17.87 -20.08
C LYS A 449 -20.85 18.96 -19.52
N ASN A 450 -21.54 19.64 -20.42
CA ASN A 450 -22.55 20.66 -20.09
C ASN A 450 -23.79 20.08 -19.40
#